data_AF-A0A0D2LHQ2-F1
#
_entry.id   AF-A0A0D2LHQ2-F1
#
_cell.length_a   1.000
_cell.length_b   1.000
_cell.length_c   1.000
_cell.angle_alpha   90.00
_cell.angle_beta   90.00
_cell.angle_gamma   90.00
#
_symmetry.space_group_name_H-M   'P 1'
#
loop_
_entity.id
_entity.type
_entity.pdbx_description
1 polymer ?
#
loop_
_entity_poly.entity_id
_entity_poly.type
_entity_poly.pdbx_seq_one_letter_code
_entity_poly.pdbx_strand_id
1 'polypeptide(L)'
;MSHHPPANDILTVNPYESHPSLSPLEAAALWEYAKLAHNVRMVTQKTRQLNEEPDKVMLAKLRVLEKKMGLVLTLFKASVWGVINEQPEPSTHSGEYNDSNDMTIRH
;
A
#
# COMPACT_ATOMS: atom_id res chain seq x y z
N MET A 1 -21.73 -0.57 -45.43
CA MET A 1 -20.32 -0.38 -45.03
C MET A 1 -20.32 0.46 -43.77
N SER A 2 -20.08 -0.17 -42.62
CA SER A 2 -20.06 0.50 -41.31
C SER A 2 -18.71 1.17 -41.11
N HIS A 3 -18.63 2.48 -41.39
CA HIS A 3 -17.47 3.28 -41.01
C HIS A 3 -17.50 3.49 -39.50
N HIS A 4 -16.65 2.76 -38.77
CA HIS A 4 -16.32 3.10 -37.40
C HIS A 4 -15.23 4.19 -37.46
N PRO A 5 -15.50 5.44 -37.03
CA PRO A 5 -14.47 6.48 -36.99
C PRO A 5 -13.48 6.16 -35.85
N PRO A 6 -12.19 6.48 -36.01
CA PRO A 6 -11.23 6.40 -34.91
C PRO A 6 -11.68 7.32 -33.77
N ALA A 7 -11.47 6.92 -32.51
CA ALA A 7 -12.07 7.53 -31.32
C ALA A 7 -11.81 9.04 -31.14
N ASN A 8 -10.77 9.58 -31.75
CA ASN A 8 -10.44 11.01 -31.70
C ASN A 8 -11.28 11.86 -32.66
N ASP A 9 -11.83 11.26 -33.72
CA ASP A 9 -12.57 11.94 -34.78
C ASP A 9 -13.98 12.38 -34.33
N ILE A 10 -14.54 11.63 -33.36
CA ILE A 10 -15.85 11.91 -32.77
C ILE A 10 -15.90 13.23 -32.00
N LEU A 11 -14.76 13.78 -31.58
CA LEU A 11 -14.74 15.07 -30.88
C LEU A 11 -14.68 16.26 -31.84
N THR A 12 -14.24 16.04 -33.08
CA THR A 12 -13.91 17.10 -34.05
C THR A 12 -14.92 17.22 -35.18
N VAL A 13 -15.50 16.11 -35.62
CA VAL A 13 -16.46 16.08 -36.73
C VAL A 13 -17.70 15.30 -36.32
N ASN A 14 -18.89 15.81 -36.63
CA ASN A 14 -20.15 15.12 -36.39
C ASN A 14 -20.39 14.06 -37.47
N PRO A 15 -20.27 12.75 -37.16
CA PRO A 15 -20.46 11.70 -38.17
C PRO A 15 -21.94 11.50 -38.55
N TYR A 16 -22.88 12.06 -37.78
CA TYR A 16 -24.33 11.87 -37.96
C TYR A 16 -24.97 12.97 -38.81
N GLU A 17 -24.25 14.04 -39.11
CA GLU A 17 -24.77 15.28 -39.73
C GLU A 17 -25.28 15.09 -41.16
N SER A 18 -24.72 14.11 -41.88
CA SER A 18 -25.09 13.77 -43.27
C SER A 18 -26.08 12.62 -43.38
N HIS A 19 -26.63 12.13 -42.27
CA HIS A 19 -27.46 10.94 -42.28
C HIS A 19 -28.88 11.24 -42.78
N PRO A 20 -29.34 10.64 -43.90
CA PRO A 20 -30.58 11.02 -44.57
C PRO A 20 -31.86 10.68 -43.78
N SER A 21 -31.76 9.86 -42.74
CA SER A 21 -32.89 9.46 -41.88
C SER A 21 -32.92 10.16 -40.52
N LEU A 22 -32.03 11.11 -40.26
CA LEU A 22 -31.97 11.83 -38.99
C LEU A 22 -32.38 13.29 -39.20
N SER A 23 -33.20 13.79 -38.28
CA SER A 23 -33.38 15.23 -38.14
C SER A 23 -32.05 15.89 -37.71
N PRO A 24 -31.78 17.15 -38.10
CA PRO A 24 -30.60 17.88 -37.64
C PRO A 24 -30.43 17.88 -36.11
N LEU A 25 -31.53 17.95 -35.36
CA LEU A 25 -31.51 17.90 -33.90
C LEU A 25 -31.10 16.51 -33.38
N GLU A 26 -31.60 15.45 -34.00
CA GLU A 26 -31.29 14.07 -33.62
C GLU A 26 -29.81 13.75 -33.87
N ALA A 27 -29.29 14.18 -35.02
CA ALA A 27 -27.88 14.03 -35.35
C ALA A 27 -26.98 14.77 -34.35
N ALA A 28 -27.34 16.00 -33.95
CA ALA A 28 -26.62 16.75 -32.94
C ALA A 28 -26.67 16.08 -31.55
N ALA A 29 -27.85 15.62 -31.13
CA ALA A 29 -28.02 14.94 -29.84
C ALA A 29 -27.21 13.63 -29.77
N LEU A 30 -27.26 12.80 -30.81
CA LEU A 30 -26.45 11.57 -30.89
C LEU A 30 -24.95 11.86 -30.84
N TRP A 31 -24.52 12.95 -31.48
CA TRP A 31 -23.13 13.38 -31.40
C TRP A 31 -22.72 13.80 -30.00
N GLU A 32 -23.53 14.58 -29.29
CA GLU A 32 -23.28 14.94 -27.89
C GLU A 32 -23.22 13.71 -26.98
N TYR A 33 -24.12 12.73 -27.16
CA TYR A 33 -24.05 11.46 -26.42
C TYR A 33 -22.80 10.66 -26.74
N ALA A 34 -22.35 10.64 -27.99
CA ALA A 34 -21.10 9.98 -28.38
C ALA A 34 -19.89 10.64 -27.71
N LYS A 35 -19.84 11.98 -27.68
CA LYS A 35 -18.80 12.75 -26.98
C LYS A 35 -18.82 12.48 -25.47
N LEU A 36 -20.00 12.48 -24.85
CA LEU A 36 -20.16 12.16 -23.44
C LEU A 36 -19.68 10.74 -23.12
N ALA A 37 -20.10 9.75 -23.90
CA ALA A 37 -19.68 8.36 -23.72
C ALA A 37 -18.16 8.20 -23.86
N HIS A 38 -17.55 8.90 -24.81
CA HIS A 38 -16.09 8.94 -24.95
C HIS A 38 -15.43 9.54 -23.70
N ASN A 39 -15.90 10.70 -23.24
CA ASN A 39 -15.35 11.37 -22.06
C ASN A 39 -15.50 10.51 -20.79
N VAL A 40 -16.65 9.86 -20.60
CA VAL A 40 -16.87 8.94 -19.47
C VAL A 40 -15.89 7.78 -19.51
N ARG A 41 -15.68 7.14 -20.68
CA ARG A 41 -14.69 6.06 -20.83
C ARG A 41 -13.28 6.53 -20.48
N MET A 42 -12.90 7.72 -20.95
CA MET A 42 -11.60 8.33 -20.66
C MET A 42 -11.42 8.60 -19.17
N VAL A 43 -12.44 9.14 -18.49
CA VAL A 43 -12.42 9.37 -17.05
C VAL A 43 -12.30 8.04 -16.30
N THR A 44 -13.11 7.03 -16.62
CA THR A 44 -13.05 5.72 -15.98
C THR A 44 -11.67 5.07 -16.15
N GLN A 45 -11.08 5.14 -17.36
CA GLN A 45 -9.76 4.60 -17.61
C GLN A 45 -8.68 5.32 -16.80
N LYS A 46 -8.71 6.66 -16.77
CA LYS A 46 -7.76 7.45 -15.96
C LYS A 46 -7.93 7.20 -14.47
N THR A 47 -9.17 7.11 -13.96
CA THR A 47 -9.45 6.78 -12.56
C THR A 47 -8.89 5.40 -12.21
N ARG A 48 -9.03 4.41 -13.09
CA ARG A 48 -8.45 3.09 -12.88
C ARG A 48 -6.92 3.13 -12.82
N GLN A 49 -6.28 3.84 -13.74
CA GLN A 49 -4.82 4.03 -13.74
C GLN A 49 -4.34 4.70 -12.44
N LEU A 50 -5.03 5.77 -12.03
CA LEU A 50 -4.75 6.49 -10.79
C LEU A 50 -5.00 5.67 -9.54
N ASN A 51 -5.84 4.64 -9.57
CA ASN A 51 -6.06 3.75 -8.43
C ASN A 51 -4.98 2.65 -8.37
N GLU A 52 -4.55 2.12 -9.51
CA GLU A 52 -3.61 0.99 -9.57
C GLU A 52 -2.13 1.41 -9.42
N GLU A 53 -1.76 2.63 -9.82
CA GLU A 53 -0.37 3.11 -9.86
C GLU A 53 0.20 3.57 -8.50
N PRO A 54 -0.47 4.46 -7.72
CA PRO A 54 0.10 4.97 -6.48
C PRO A 54 0.19 3.89 -5.40
N ASP A 55 -0.73 2.91 -5.39
CA ASP A 55 -0.74 1.82 -4.42
C ASP A 55 0.54 0.99 -4.48
N LYS A 56 1.03 0.65 -5.68
CA LYS A 56 2.21 -0.19 -5.83
C LYS A 56 3.49 0.51 -5.37
N VAL A 57 3.65 1.78 -5.74
CA VAL A 57 4.84 2.57 -5.38
C VAL A 57 4.85 2.87 -3.89
N MET A 58 3.71 3.21 -3.30
CA MET A 58 3.61 3.51 -1.88
C MET A 58 3.84 2.26 -1.02
N LEU A 59 3.24 1.12 -1.37
CA LEU A 59 3.47 -0.15 -0.68
C LEU A 59 4.94 -0.59 -0.74
N ALA A 60 5.61 -0.41 -1.90
CA ALA A 60 7.04 -0.70 -2.02
C ALA A 60 7.88 0.16 -1.06
N LYS A 61 7.59 1.46 -0.97
CA LYS A 61 8.27 2.38 -0.04
C LYS A 61 8.02 2.01 1.41
N LEU A 62 6.78 1.67 1.78
CA LEU A 62 6.43 1.23 3.13
C LEU A 62 7.15 -0.06 3.51
N ARG A 63 7.25 -1.04 2.59
CA ARG A 63 7.97 -2.29 2.84
C ARG A 63 9.47 -2.09 3.03
N VAL A 64 10.07 -1.13 2.33
CA VAL A 64 11.47 -0.73 2.57
C VAL A 64 11.63 -0.10 3.95
N LEU A 65 10.70 0.77 4.33
CA LEU A 65 10.71 1.42 5.65
C LEU A 65 10.55 0.40 6.79
N GLU A 66 9.62 -0.54 6.65
CA GLU A 66 9.39 -1.64 7.58
C GLU A 66 10.68 -2.44 7.84
N LYS A 67 11.39 -2.84 6.78
CA LYS A 67 12.65 -3.57 6.90
C LYS A 67 13.73 -2.77 7.64
N LYS A 68 13.85 -1.48 7.34
CA LYS A 68 14.83 -0.60 8.00
C LYS A 68 14.51 -0.42 9.48
N MET A 69 13.25 -0.15 9.82
CA MET A 69 12.83 0.02 11.20
C MET A 69 12.87 -1.29 11.99
N GLY A 70 12.55 -2.43 11.36
CA GLY A 70 12.70 -3.75 11.97
C GLY A 70 14.16 -4.07 12.32
N LEU A 71 15.11 -3.69 11.44
CA LEU A 71 16.53 -3.81 11.73
C LEU A 71 16.95 -2.90 12.89
N VAL A 72 16.55 -1.63 12.87
CA VAL A 72 16.84 -0.68 13.96
C VAL A 72 16.30 -1.21 15.29
N LEU A 73 15.06 -1.70 15.33
CA LEU A 73 14.45 -2.29 16.53
C LEU A 73 15.23 -3.52 17.01
N THR A 74 15.66 -4.38 16.10
CA THR A 74 16.44 -5.58 16.44
C THR A 74 17.79 -5.20 17.05
N LEU A 75 18.51 -4.27 16.42
CA LEU A 75 19.79 -3.78 16.92
C LEU A 75 19.63 -3.08 18.27
N PHE A 76 18.59 -2.27 18.44
CA PHE A 76 18.27 -1.61 19.71
C PHE A 76 17.97 -2.63 20.82
N LYS A 77 17.18 -3.66 20.53
CA LYS A 77 16.90 -4.74 21.49
C LYS A 77 18.19 -5.46 21.88
N ALA A 78 19.04 -5.79 20.92
CA ALA A 78 20.33 -6.43 21.18
C ALA A 78 21.25 -5.54 22.02
N SER A 79 21.31 -4.24 21.75
CA SER A 79 22.12 -3.31 22.55
C SER A 79 21.63 -3.18 23.99
N VAL A 80 20.31 -3.13 24.19
CA VAL A 80 19.72 -3.08 25.53
C VAL A 80 19.99 -4.37 26.29
N TRP A 81 19.79 -5.53 25.64
CA TRP A 81 20.11 -6.83 26.25
C TRP A 81 21.58 -6.98 26.61
N GLY A 82 22.49 -6.51 25.76
CA GLY A 82 23.92 -6.51 26.05
C GLY A 82 24.23 -5.74 27.33
N VAL A 83 23.71 -4.51 27.47
CA VAL A 83 23.92 -3.67 28.66
C VAL A 83 23.30 -4.28 29.92
N ILE A 84 22.09 -4.85 29.83
CA ILE A 84 21.41 -5.45 30.99
C ILE A 84 22.15 -6.72 31.44
N ASN A 85 22.60 -7.56 30.52
CA ASN A 85 23.31 -8.80 30.85
C ASN A 85 24.73 -8.57 31.39
N GLU A 86 25.33 -7.42 31.11
CA GLU A 86 26.62 -7.01 31.69
C GLU A 86 26.48 -6.39 33.09
N GLN A 87 25.26 -6.17 33.59
CA GLN A 87 25.07 -5.85 35.00
C GLN A 87 25.48 -7.08 35.82
N PRO A 88 26.40 -6.95 36.79
CA PRO A 88 26.68 -8.05 37.71
C PRO A 88 25.37 -8.42 38.39
N GLU A 89 24.97 -9.69 38.26
CA GLU A 89 23.86 -10.29 39.02
C GLU A 89 23.92 -9.75 40.45
N PRO A 90 22.89 -9.02 40.93
CA PRO A 90 22.86 -8.59 42.31
C PRO A 90 22.82 -9.85 43.17
N SER A 91 24.00 -10.22 43.67
CA SER A 91 24.24 -11.22 44.69
C SER A 91 23.70 -12.62 44.37
N THR A 92 24.50 -13.42 43.68
CA THR A 92 24.71 -14.79 44.17
C THR A 92 25.44 -14.65 45.50
N HIS A 93 24.68 -14.45 46.58
CA HIS A 93 25.21 -14.48 47.93
C HIS A 93 25.66 -15.90 48.22
N SER A 94 26.90 -16.24 47.85
CA SER A 94 27.65 -17.33 48.46
C SER A 94 28.04 -16.89 49.87
N GLY A 95 27.05 -16.80 50.76
CA GLY A 95 27.23 -16.70 52.20
C GLY A 95 27.27 -18.12 52.74
N GLU A 96 28.45 -18.54 53.17
CA GLU A 96 28.77 -19.83 53.74
C GLU A 96 27.73 -20.27 54.80
N TYR A 97 27.14 -21.46 54.62
CA TYR A 97 26.42 -22.13 55.70
C TYR A 97 27.43 -22.53 56.76
N ASN A 98 27.49 -21.78 57.86
CA ASN A 98 28.30 -22.13 59.03
C ASN A 98 27.64 -23.30 59.77
N ASP A 99 28.18 -24.50 59.56
CA ASP A 99 27.78 -25.77 60.18
C ASP A 99 28.20 -25.89 61.67
N SER A 100 28.64 -24.80 62.32
CA SER A 100 29.12 -24.84 63.72
C SER A 100 28.02 -25.05 64.77
N ASN A 101 26.76 -25.14 64.37
CA ASN A 101 25.62 -25.20 65.30
C ASN A 101 24.77 -26.48 65.14
N ASP A 102 25.23 -27.49 64.38
CA ASP A 102 24.51 -28.76 64.27
C ASP A 102 24.62 -29.57 65.57
N MET A 103 23.61 -29.44 66.42
CA MET A 103 23.46 -30.19 67.69
C MET A 103 22.50 -31.39 67.54
N THR A 104 22.35 -31.94 66.33
CA THR A 104 21.45 -33.08 66.12
C THR A 104 22.04 -34.36 66.74
N ILE A 105 21.61 -34.67 67.96
CA ILE A 105 21.89 -35.96 68.61
C ILE A 105 21.19 -37.07 67.82
N ARG A 106 22.00 -37.96 67.20
CA ARG A 106 21.51 -39.20 66.60
C ARG A 106 21.41 -40.26 67.69
N HIS A 107 20.19 -40.65 68.03
CA HIS A 107 19.86 -41.71 68.97
C HIS A 107 19.37 -42.97 68.26
#